data_AF-A0A1G1NVK9-F1
#
_entry.id   AF-A0A1G1NVK9-F1
#
_cell.length_a   1.000
_cell.length_b   1.000
_cell.length_c   1.000
_cell.angle_alpha   90.00
_cell.angle_beta   90.00
_cell.angle_gamma   90.00
#
_symmetry.space_group_name_H-M   'P 1'
#
loop_
_entity.id
_entity.type
_entity.pdbx_description
1 polymer ?
#
loop_
_entity_poly.entity_id
_entity_poly.type
_entity_poly.pdbx_seq_one_letter_code
_entity_poly.pdbx_strand_id
1 'polypeptide(L)'
;MRKTSRILLILMFGMNFLFLSPGTLPVAAGQEEERQTILNNATDFFATLGKDKDEAKDIVKERKQDRREVRLREKERSRKRAAKRQIKQQQAEIMKKIEAEDATRYSK
;
A
#
# COMPACT_ATOMS: atom_id res chain seq x y z
N MET A 1 -36.01 -26.50 0.66
CA MET A 1 -35.83 -25.03 0.86
C MET A 1 -34.42 -24.69 1.39
N ARG A 2 -33.34 -24.92 0.61
CA ARG A 2 -31.94 -24.62 1.05
C ARG A 2 -31.20 -23.61 0.15
N LYS A 3 -31.85 -23.11 -0.91
CA LYS A 3 -31.23 -22.22 -1.91
C LYS A 3 -31.24 -20.74 -1.48
N THR A 4 -32.24 -20.32 -0.71
CA THR A 4 -32.39 -18.93 -0.24
C THR A 4 -31.30 -18.53 0.77
N SER A 5 -30.85 -19.43 1.65
CA SER A 5 -29.81 -19.12 2.64
C SER A 5 -28.43 -18.88 2.03
N ARG A 6 -28.08 -19.54 0.91
CA ARG A 6 -26.80 -19.30 0.21
C ARG A 6 -26.78 -17.97 -0.52
N ILE A 7 -27.91 -17.58 -1.11
CA ILE A 7 -28.07 -16.28 -1.77
C ILE A 7 -27.99 -15.15 -0.74
N LEU A 8 -28.56 -15.34 0.45
CA LEU A 8 -28.46 -14.38 1.55
C LEU A 8 -27.01 -14.18 2.00
N LEU A 9 -26.23 -15.27 2.10
CA LEU A 9 -24.82 -15.22 2.50
C LEU A 9 -23.97 -14.48 1.45
N ILE A 10 -24.22 -14.72 0.15
CA ILE A 10 -23.55 -14.06 -0.97
C ILE A 10 -23.94 -12.57 -1.01
N LEU A 11 -25.20 -12.23 -0.77
CA LEU A 11 -25.68 -10.85 -0.71
C LEU A 11 -25.07 -10.08 0.46
N MET A 12 -24.96 -10.69 1.65
CA MET A 12 -24.28 -10.07 2.78
C MET A 12 -22.79 -9.85 2.52
N PHE A 13 -22.12 -10.77 1.82
CA PHE A 13 -20.72 -10.60 1.43
C PHE A 13 -20.54 -9.51 0.35
N GLY A 14 -21.41 -9.48 -0.66
CA GLY A 14 -21.37 -8.46 -1.73
C GLY A 14 -21.63 -7.04 -1.21
N MET A 15 -22.55 -6.91 -0.25
CA MET A 15 -22.80 -5.64 0.46
C MET A 15 -21.58 -5.17 1.24
N ASN A 16 -20.91 -6.03 2.00
CA ASN A 16 -19.69 -5.67 2.74
C ASN A 16 -18.52 -5.34 1.80
N PHE A 17 -18.44 -6.00 0.65
CA PHE A 17 -17.42 -5.72 -0.37
C PHE A 17 -17.62 -4.34 -1.02
N LEU A 18 -18.86 -3.88 -1.17
CA LEU A 18 -19.20 -2.53 -1.66
C LEU A 18 -18.77 -1.42 -0.68
N PHE A 19 -18.84 -1.65 0.64
CA PHE A 19 -18.30 -0.73 1.65
C PHE A 19 -16.77 -0.78 1.79
N LEU A 20 -16.12 -1.79 1.22
CA LEU A 20 -14.67 -1.93 1.16
C LEU A 20 -14.08 -1.39 -0.15
N SER A 21 -14.83 -0.63 -0.95
CA SER A 21 -14.27 0.11 -2.09
C SER A 21 -13.32 1.22 -1.58
N PRO A 22 -12.08 1.33 -2.09
CA PRO A 22 -11.09 2.33 -1.64
C PRO A 22 -11.43 3.79 -1.96
N GLY A 23 -12.65 4.08 -2.44
CA GLY A 23 -13.03 5.38 -2.97
C GLY A 23 -14.19 6.10 -2.29
N THR A 24 -14.87 5.53 -1.30
CA THR A 24 -16.18 6.08 -0.85
C THR A 24 -16.24 6.70 0.54
N LEU A 25 -15.19 6.62 1.38
CA LEU A 25 -15.17 7.32 2.67
C LEU A 25 -13.75 7.79 3.04
N PRO A 26 -13.58 8.99 3.65
CA PRO A 26 -12.31 9.40 4.23
C PRO A 26 -12.07 8.57 5.50
N VAL A 27 -11.37 7.47 5.33
CA VAL A 27 -10.99 6.55 6.40
C VAL A 27 -9.91 7.24 7.24
N ALA A 28 -10.18 7.48 8.54
CA ALA A 28 -9.18 8.04 9.45
C ALA A 28 -7.92 7.15 9.45
N ALA A 29 -6.73 7.73 9.56
CA ALA A 29 -5.45 7.04 9.32
C ALA A 29 -5.23 5.70 10.09
N GLY A 30 -5.96 5.46 11.19
CA GLY A 30 -5.94 4.17 11.91
C GLY A 30 -6.88 3.09 11.33
N GLN A 31 -7.96 3.47 10.65
CA GLN A 31 -8.92 2.54 10.05
C GLN A 31 -8.43 1.94 8.72
N GLU A 32 -7.46 2.57 8.05
CA GLU A 32 -6.92 2.04 6.79
C GLU A 32 -6.04 0.79 7.04
N GLU A 33 -5.28 0.76 8.14
CA GLU A 33 -4.53 -0.42 8.56
C GLU A 33 -5.47 -1.58 8.95
N GLU A 34 -6.57 -1.25 9.64
CA GLU A 34 -7.60 -2.21 10.05
C GLU A 34 -8.31 -2.78 8.82
N ARG A 35 -8.71 -1.92 7.88
CA ARG A 35 -9.30 -2.30 6.60
C ARG A 35 -8.39 -3.20 5.78
N GLN A 36 -7.10 -2.85 5.67
CA GLN A 36 -6.13 -3.68 4.97
C GLN A 36 -5.94 -5.05 5.64
N THR A 37 -6.00 -5.08 6.97
CA THR A 37 -5.93 -6.34 7.75
C THR A 37 -7.14 -7.23 7.47
N ILE A 38 -8.35 -6.66 7.48
CA ILE A 38 -9.59 -7.37 7.15
C ILE A 38 -9.54 -7.94 5.74
N LEU A 39 -9.11 -7.13 4.76
CA LEU A 39 -8.96 -7.57 3.37
C LEU A 39 -7.93 -8.70 3.22
N ASN A 40 -6.77 -8.59 3.89
CA ASN A 40 -5.76 -9.64 3.86
C ASN A 40 -6.32 -10.96 4.43
N ASN A 41 -7.02 -10.89 5.58
CA ASN A 41 -7.65 -12.07 6.21
C ASN A 41 -8.71 -12.69 5.29
N ALA A 42 -9.55 -11.89 4.64
CA ALA A 42 -10.57 -12.38 3.72
C ALA A 42 -9.92 -13.07 2.50
N THR A 43 -8.91 -12.45 1.89
CA THR A 43 -8.23 -13.06 0.73
C THR A 43 -7.46 -14.33 1.10
N ASP A 44 -6.88 -14.40 2.29
CA ASP A 44 -6.22 -15.60 2.80
C ASP A 44 -7.24 -16.72 3.09
N PHE A 45 -8.43 -16.38 3.61
CA PHE A 45 -9.53 -17.33 3.77
C PHE A 45 -9.96 -17.94 2.43
N PHE A 46 -10.17 -17.13 1.39
CA PHE A 46 -10.54 -17.65 0.07
C PHE A 46 -9.44 -18.47 -0.59
N ALA A 47 -8.17 -18.10 -0.38
CA ALA A 47 -7.04 -18.85 -0.93
C ALA A 47 -6.85 -20.23 -0.28
N THR A 48 -7.34 -20.40 0.96
CA THR A 48 -7.22 -21.65 1.73
C THR A 48 -8.50 -22.50 1.73
N LEU A 49 -9.58 -22.01 1.11
CA LEU A 49 -10.86 -22.68 1.12
C LEU A 49 -10.78 -24.03 0.38
N GLY A 50 -11.14 -25.11 1.09
CA GLY A 50 -11.09 -26.48 0.53
C GLY A 50 -9.69 -27.09 0.46
N LYS A 51 -8.69 -26.47 1.10
CA LYS A 51 -7.33 -26.99 1.24
C LYS A 51 -7.12 -27.70 2.56
N ASP A 52 -6.19 -28.64 2.57
CA ASP A 52 -5.78 -29.32 3.80
C ASP A 52 -5.01 -28.36 4.71
N LYS A 53 -4.97 -28.66 6.01
CA LYS A 53 -4.42 -27.75 7.03
C LYS A 53 -2.98 -27.35 6.76
N ASP A 54 -2.16 -28.26 6.25
CA ASP A 54 -0.74 -27.97 5.99
C ASP A 54 -0.56 -27.17 4.70
N GLU A 55 -1.30 -27.50 3.63
CA GLU A 55 -1.33 -26.70 2.40
C GLU A 55 -1.85 -25.27 2.66
N ALA A 56 -2.88 -25.13 3.50
CA ALA A 56 -3.41 -23.83 3.90
C ALA A 56 -2.39 -22.98 4.65
N LYS A 57 -1.58 -23.58 5.54
CA LYS A 57 -0.50 -22.87 6.25
C LYS A 57 0.57 -22.37 5.29
N ASP A 58 0.97 -23.21 4.33
CA ASP A 58 2.01 -22.85 3.36
C ASP A 58 1.54 -21.71 2.45
N ILE A 59 0.31 -21.78 1.96
CA ILE A 59 -0.31 -20.69 1.17
C ILE A 59 -0.33 -19.37 1.96
N VAL A 60 -0.78 -19.39 3.22
CA VAL A 60 -0.82 -18.17 4.05
C VAL A 60 0.59 -17.64 4.32
N LYS A 61 1.57 -18.52 4.52
CA LYS A 61 2.96 -18.15 4.77
C LYS A 61 3.58 -17.48 3.54
N GLU A 62 3.40 -18.04 2.35
CA GLU A 62 3.87 -17.49 1.08
C GLU A 62 3.25 -16.11 0.83
N ARG A 63 1.92 -15.99 0.92
CA ARG A 63 1.22 -14.70 0.76
C ARG A 63 1.67 -13.65 1.77
N LYS A 64 1.99 -14.06 3.00
CA LYS A 64 2.56 -13.15 4.02
C LYS A 64 3.97 -12.69 3.67
N GLN A 65 4.79 -13.54 3.05
CA GLN A 65 6.12 -13.17 2.56
C GLN A 65 6.01 -12.19 1.38
N ASP A 66 5.15 -12.45 0.41
CA ASP A 66 4.92 -11.55 -0.73
C ASP A 66 4.52 -10.14 -0.28
N ARG A 67 3.56 -10.06 0.64
CA ARG A 67 3.12 -8.77 1.22
C ARG A 67 4.24 -8.03 1.95
N ARG A 68 5.19 -8.76 2.56
CA ARG A 68 6.36 -8.15 3.22
C ARG A 68 7.36 -7.64 2.19
N GLU A 69 7.61 -8.41 1.14
CA GLU A 69 8.53 -8.01 0.08
C GLU A 69 8.04 -6.77 -0.65
N VAL A 70 6.76 -6.70 -0.99
CA VAL A 70 6.13 -5.51 -1.60
C VAL A 70 6.35 -4.28 -0.70
N ARG A 71 6.08 -4.39 0.60
CA ARG A 71 6.32 -3.30 1.57
C ARG A 71 7.78 -2.85 1.64
N LEU A 72 8.73 -3.79 1.56
CA LEU A 72 10.16 -3.46 1.56
C LEU A 72 10.55 -2.72 0.28
N ARG A 73 10.10 -3.20 -0.88
CA ARG A 73 10.35 -2.55 -2.18
C ARG A 73 9.76 -1.13 -2.23
N GLU A 74 8.57 -0.92 -1.68
CA GLU A 74 7.95 0.40 -1.59
C GLU A 74 8.70 1.35 -0.66
N LYS A 75 9.14 0.87 0.51
CA LYS A 75 9.99 1.65 1.42
C LYS A 75 11.29 2.07 0.74
N GLU A 76 11.93 1.16 -0.01
CA GLU A 76 13.15 1.47 -0.74
C GLU A 76 12.91 2.50 -1.85
N ARG A 77 11.83 2.37 -2.62
CA ARG A 77 11.42 3.35 -3.63
C ARG A 77 11.17 4.73 -2.99
N SER A 78 10.52 4.77 -1.84
CA SER A 78 10.28 6.00 -1.08
C SER A 78 11.60 6.66 -0.65
N ARG A 79 12.53 5.90 -0.06
CA ARG A 79 13.87 6.37 0.31
C ARG A 79 14.64 6.93 -0.89
N LYS A 80 14.66 6.22 -2.02
CA LYS A 80 15.32 6.68 -3.25
C LYS A 80 14.71 7.98 -3.78
N ARG A 81 13.38 8.11 -3.72
CA ARG A 81 12.68 9.35 -4.12
C ARG A 81 13.03 10.52 -3.19
N ALA A 82 13.09 10.29 -1.88
CA ALA A 82 13.48 11.31 -0.90
C ALA A 82 14.91 11.78 -1.13
N ALA A 83 15.86 10.86 -1.30
CA ALA A 83 17.26 11.20 -1.61
C ALA A 83 17.39 12.00 -2.92
N LYS A 84 16.69 11.60 -3.99
CA LYS A 84 16.67 12.36 -5.25
C LYS A 84 16.14 13.80 -5.08
N ARG A 85 15.14 14.00 -4.22
CA ARG A 85 14.62 15.35 -3.92
C ARG A 85 15.64 16.19 -3.17
N GLN A 86 16.32 15.62 -2.17
CA GLN A 86 17.38 16.32 -1.44
C GLN A 86 18.53 16.74 -2.35
N ILE A 87 18.99 15.86 -3.23
CA ILE A 87 20.05 16.18 -4.20
C ILE A 87 19.63 17.34 -5.10
N LYS A 88 18.38 17.34 -5.61
CA LYS A 88 17.87 18.45 -6.42
C LYS A 88 17.82 19.78 -5.66
N GLN A 89 17.43 19.76 -4.38
CA GLN A 89 17.41 20.96 -3.54
C GLN A 89 18.83 21.50 -3.34
N GLN A 90 19.79 20.64 -3.01
CA GLN A 90 21.20 21.01 -2.85
C GLN A 90 21.78 21.56 -4.16
N GLN A 91 21.47 20.96 -5.31
CA GLN A 91 21.90 21.47 -6.62
C GLN A 91 21.33 22.87 -6.88
N ALA A 92 20.05 23.10 -6.59
CA ALA A 92 19.44 24.43 -6.76
C ALA A 92 20.08 25.48 -5.83
N GLU A 93 20.40 25.12 -4.59
CA GLU A 93 21.10 26.00 -3.66
C GLU A 93 22.52 26.34 -4.11
N ILE A 94 23.26 25.36 -4.65
CA ILE A 94 24.60 25.57 -5.20
C ILE A 94 24.53 26.49 -6.42
N MET A 95 23.62 26.25 -7.36
CA MET A 95 23.44 27.10 -8.54
C MET A 95 23.12 28.54 -8.16
N LYS A 96 22.23 28.74 -7.17
CA LYS A 96 21.90 30.07 -6.66
C LYS A 96 23.12 30.78 -6.05
N LYS A 97 24.03 30.06 -5.38
CA LYS A 97 25.28 30.62 -4.87
C LYS A 97 26.23 31.03 -5.99
N ILE A 98 26.37 30.17 -7.01
CA ILE A 98 27.19 30.46 -8.19
C ILE A 98 26.66 31.72 -8.92
N GLU A 99 25.36 31.79 -9.17
CA GLU A 99 24.72 32.95 -9.81
C GLU A 99 24.92 34.24 -9.00
N ALA A 100 24.82 34.16 -7.67
CA ALA A 100 25.06 35.29 -6.78
C ALA A 100 26.54 35.75 -6.82
N GLU A 101 27.49 34.81 -6.83
CA GLU A 101 28.90 35.12 -6.96
C GLU A 101 29.23 35.73 -8.32
N ASP A 102 28.73 35.16 -9.42
CA ASP A 102 28.92 35.70 -10.76
C ASP A 102 28.34 37.11 -10.89
N ALA A 103 27.14 37.36 -10.37
CA ALA A 103 26.53 38.70 -10.36
C ALA A 103 27.42 39.74 -9.64
N THR A 104 28.06 39.36 -8.53
CA THR A 104 29.00 40.26 -7.83
C THR A 104 30.33 40.46 -8.56
N ARG A 105 30.73 39.50 -9.41
CA ARG A 105 32.00 39.53 -10.14
C ARG A 105 31.97 40.40 -11.38
N TYR A 106 30.82 40.49 -12.05
CA TYR A 106 30.60 41.37 -13.22
C TYR A 106 30.00 42.74 -12.88
N SER A 107 29.68 42.98 -11.60
CA SER A 107 29.23 44.27 -11.05
C SER A 107 30.39 45.18 -10.59
N LYS A 108 31.64 44.69 -10.61
CA LYS A 108 32.86 45.43 -10.31
C LYS A 108 33.66 45.65 -11.60
#